data_AF-A0A0K8Q8W7-F1
#
_entry.id   AF-A0A0K8Q8W7-F1
#
_cell.length_a   1.000
_cell.length_b   1.000
_cell.length_c   1.000
_cell.angle_alpha   90.00
_cell.angle_beta   90.00
_cell.angle_gamma   90.00
#
_symmetry.space_group_name_H-M   'P 1'
#
loop_
_entity.id
_entity.type
_entity.pdbx_description
1 polymer ?
#
loop_
_entity_poly.entity_id
_entity_poly.type
_entity_poly.pdbx_seq_one_letter_code
_entity_poly.pdbx_strand_id
1 'polypeptide(L)'
;MKIADDGEILAKGVCVMRGYYKRPDLAAEAFVDGWLRTGDIGQLDENGFLTITGRKKEIIVTAGGKNVVPALLEDQIRADALVSQVLVVGDNRPFIGALVTLDEEALPGWLHRHGLAAVTTMLRRRSIPRSKPRSKGSSPRPINPFPRPRPSSRSASCRLISLKPRVT
;
A
#
# COMPACT_ATOMS: atom_id res chain seq x y z
N MET A 1 -11.71 -2.38 27.19
CA MET A 1 -11.10 -1.89 25.93
C MET A 1 -11.94 -0.72 25.44
N LYS A 2 -11.34 0.28 24.79
CA LYS A 2 -12.03 1.48 24.30
C LYS A 2 -11.50 1.82 22.90
N ILE A 3 -12.32 2.47 22.07
CA ILE A 3 -11.89 3.11 20.82
C ILE A 3 -11.76 4.62 21.08
N ALA A 4 -10.65 5.22 20.65
CA ALA A 4 -10.42 6.66 20.69
C ALA A 4 -11.17 7.39 19.56
N ASP A 5 -11.27 8.72 19.62
CA ASP A 5 -12.02 9.52 18.64
C ASP A 5 -11.44 9.43 17.22
N ASP A 6 -10.17 9.06 17.10
CA ASP A 6 -9.46 8.82 15.84
C ASP A 6 -9.52 7.36 15.36
N GLY A 7 -10.27 6.50 16.05
CA GLY A 7 -10.40 5.08 15.76
C GLY A 7 -9.28 4.21 16.32
N GLU A 8 -8.32 4.78 17.07
CA GLU A 8 -7.24 4.02 17.69
C GLU A 8 -7.77 3.15 18.85
N ILE A 9 -7.30 1.91 18.91
CA ILE A 9 -7.67 0.96 19.95
C ILE A 9 -6.87 1.26 21.22
N LEU A 10 -7.59 1.41 22.33
CA LEU A 10 -7.04 1.64 23.65
C LEU A 10 -7.27 0.43 24.56
N ALA A 11 -6.18 -0.05 25.16
CA ALA A 11 -6.17 -1.22 26.03
C ALA A 11 -5.87 -0.84 27.49
N LYS A 12 -6.58 -1.46 28.43
CA LYS A 12 -6.32 -1.36 29.87
C LYS A 12 -6.67 -2.69 30.52
N GLY A 13 -5.76 -3.24 31.32
CA GLY A 13 -5.96 -4.53 31.97
C GLY A 13 -4.66 -5.10 32.54
N VAL A 14 -4.75 -6.28 33.15
CA VAL A 14 -3.62 -6.97 33.79
C VAL A 14 -2.53 -7.40 32.81
N CYS A 15 -2.88 -7.58 31.53
CA CYS A 15 -1.95 -7.96 30.47
C CYS A 15 -1.18 -6.77 29.87
N VAL A 16 -1.48 -5.53 30.31
CA VAL A 16 -0.84 -4.33 29.78
C VAL A 16 0.49 -4.10 30.51
N MET A 17 1.55 -3.82 29.75
CA MET A 17 2.87 -3.50 30.31
C MET A 17 2.80 -2.29 31.25
N ARG A 18 3.72 -2.19 32.21
CA ARG A 18 3.82 -1.02 33.09
C ARG A 18 4.53 0.17 32.45
N GLY A 19 5.25 -0.05 31.35
CA GLY A 19 6.06 0.95 30.67
C GLY A 19 7.34 0.34 30.09
N TYR A 20 8.14 1.19 29.46
CA TYR A 20 9.41 0.79 28.84
C TYR A 20 10.57 0.86 29.84
N TYR A 21 11.46 -0.13 29.81
CA TYR A 21 12.62 -0.20 30.70
C TYR A 21 13.56 0.99 30.47
N LYS A 22 13.86 1.75 31.54
CA LYS A 22 14.72 2.95 31.53
C LYS A 22 14.32 4.02 30.51
N ARG A 23 13.06 4.01 30.06
CA ARG A 23 12.52 4.97 29.08
C ARG A 23 11.18 5.52 29.54
N PRO A 24 11.18 6.39 30.57
CA PRO A 24 9.96 7.01 31.09
C PRO A 24 9.29 7.95 30.06
N ASP A 25 10.08 8.51 29.14
CA ASP A 25 9.64 9.28 27.97
C ASP A 25 8.68 8.48 27.10
N LEU A 26 9.10 7.29 26.65
CA LEU A 26 8.28 6.42 25.81
C LEU A 26 7.08 5.85 26.55
N ALA A 27 7.21 5.64 27.88
CA ALA A 27 6.09 5.22 28.70
C ALA A 27 5.01 6.33 28.74
N ALA A 28 5.40 7.58 28.98
CA ALA A 28 4.45 8.70 28.98
C ALA A 28 3.74 8.86 27.62
N GLU A 29 4.44 8.65 26.50
CA GLU A 29 3.83 8.72 25.16
C GLU A 29 2.88 7.56 24.85
N ALA A 30 3.19 6.36 25.34
CA ALA A 30 2.41 5.16 25.09
C ALA A 30 1.11 5.09 25.91
N PHE A 31 1.01 5.84 27.00
CA PHE A 31 -0.16 5.86 27.87
C PHE A 31 -0.92 7.19 27.80
N VAL A 32 -2.24 7.13 27.68
CA VAL A 32 -3.14 8.28 27.82
C VAL A 32 -4.19 7.96 28.88
N ASP A 33 -4.24 8.74 29.97
CA ASP A 33 -5.16 8.52 31.10
C ASP A 33 -5.17 7.08 31.66
N GLY A 34 -4.01 6.42 31.65
CA GLY A 34 -3.84 5.04 32.10
C GLY A 34 -4.33 3.98 31.10
N TRP A 35 -4.60 4.36 29.85
CA TRP A 35 -4.87 3.47 28.73
C TRP A 35 -3.65 3.37 27.83
N LEU A 36 -3.28 2.15 27.45
CA LEU A 36 -2.23 1.89 26.47
C LEU A 36 -2.76 2.19 25.07
N ARG A 37 -2.02 3.00 24.33
CA ARG A 37 -2.17 3.22 22.90
C ARG A 37 -1.58 2.04 22.14
N THR A 38 -2.40 1.20 21.52
CA THR A 38 -1.87 0.03 20.79
C THR A 38 -1.25 0.43 19.45
N GLY A 39 -1.62 1.60 18.90
CA GLY A 39 -1.23 2.03 17.57
C GLY A 39 -2.00 1.35 16.45
N ASP A 40 -2.97 0.49 16.79
CA ASP A 40 -3.86 -0.18 15.84
C ASP A 40 -5.19 0.57 15.77
N ILE A 41 -5.80 0.58 14.59
CA ILE A 41 -7.11 1.19 14.31
C ILE A 41 -8.12 0.07 14.12
N GLY A 42 -9.28 0.23 14.72
CA GLY A 42 -10.36 -0.73 14.59
C GLY A 42 -11.70 -0.22 15.08
N GLN A 43 -12.68 -1.10 15.00
CA GLN A 43 -14.06 -0.84 15.38
C GLN A 43 -14.54 -1.91 16.34
N LEU A 44 -15.35 -1.50 17.31
CA LEU A 44 -15.97 -2.38 18.29
C LEU A 44 -17.47 -2.43 18.00
N ASP A 45 -17.99 -3.62 17.72
CA ASP A 45 -19.40 -3.84 17.40
C ASP A 45 -20.25 -3.91 18.68
N GLU A 46 -21.58 -3.79 18.54
CA GLU A 46 -22.55 -3.82 19.66
C GLU A 46 -22.48 -5.12 20.48
N ASN A 47 -22.07 -6.22 19.85
CA ASN A 47 -21.87 -7.52 20.48
C ASN A 47 -20.50 -7.65 21.19
N GLY A 48 -19.67 -6.61 21.18
CA GLY A 48 -18.36 -6.59 21.82
C GLY A 48 -17.23 -7.23 20.99
N PHE A 49 -17.44 -7.49 19.70
CA PHE A 49 -16.40 -7.99 18.80
C PHE A 49 -15.54 -6.84 18.28
N LEU A 50 -14.22 -7.02 18.31
CA LEU A 50 -13.24 -6.05 17.82
C LEU A 50 -12.75 -6.46 16.44
N THR A 51 -12.96 -5.58 15.45
CA THR A 51 -12.40 -5.71 14.11
C THR A 51 -11.22 -4.76 13.96
N ILE A 52 -10.04 -5.29 13.67
CA ILE A 52 -8.82 -4.49 13.44
C ILE A 52 -8.71 -4.19 11.94
N THR A 53 -8.68 -2.91 11.60
CA THR A 53 -8.63 -2.45 10.19
C THR A 53 -7.20 -2.19 9.72
N GLY A 54 -6.29 -1.80 10.61
CA GLY A 54 -4.90 -1.57 10.25
C GLY A 54 -4.11 -0.84 11.33
N ARG A 55 -2.90 -0.39 11.00
CA ARG A 55 -2.03 0.35 11.91
C ARG A 55 -2.01 1.84 11.60
N LYS A 56 -2.12 2.67 12.64
CA LYS A 56 -2.12 4.13 12.53
C LYS A 56 -0.85 4.67 11.86
N LYS A 57 0.31 4.10 12.18
CA LYS A 57 1.61 4.51 11.60
C LYS A 57 1.86 3.97 10.19
N GLU A 58 1.08 2.98 9.75
CA GLU A 58 1.25 2.32 8.45
C GLU A 58 0.23 2.81 7.41
N ILE A 59 -0.70 3.71 7.77
CA ILE A 59 -1.60 4.35 6.81
C ILE A 59 -0.79 5.24 5.88
N ILE A 60 -0.92 4.99 4.58
CA ILE A 60 -0.32 5.82 3.54
C ILE A 60 -1.25 7.00 3.26
N VAL A 61 -0.73 8.21 3.41
CA VAL A 61 -1.43 9.43 3.01
C VAL A 61 -0.89 9.87 1.66
N THR A 62 -1.74 9.80 0.63
CA THR A 62 -1.37 10.28 -0.71
C THR A 62 -1.30 11.81 -0.72
N ALA A 63 -0.56 12.38 -1.69
CA ALA A 63 -0.49 13.84 -1.88
C ALA A 63 -1.86 14.49 -2.18
N GLY A 64 -2.88 13.68 -2.53
CA GLY A 64 -4.26 14.11 -2.68
C GLY A 64 -5.10 14.05 -1.41
N GLY A 65 -4.50 13.78 -0.25
CA GLY A 65 -5.17 13.70 1.04
C GLY A 65 -6.00 12.44 1.26
N LYS A 66 -5.86 11.42 0.39
CA LYS A 66 -6.53 10.13 0.57
C LYS A 66 -5.71 9.23 1.48
N ASN A 67 -6.37 8.66 2.48
CA ASN A 67 -5.82 7.66 3.38
C ASN A 67 -6.02 6.27 2.76
N VAL A 68 -4.94 5.52 2.67
CA VAL A 68 -4.92 4.16 2.13
C VAL A 68 -4.32 3.25 3.17
N VAL A 69 -5.02 2.16 3.49
CA VAL A 69 -4.50 1.09 4.35
C VAL A 69 -3.76 0.09 3.46
N PRO A 70 -2.42 -0.04 3.56
CA PRO A 70 -1.64 -0.91 2.68
C PRO A 70 -2.05 -2.37 2.81
N ALA A 71 -2.27 -2.85 4.04
CA ALA A 71 -2.61 -4.24 4.34
C ALA A 71 -3.81 -4.73 3.52
N LEU A 72 -4.88 -3.95 3.42
CA LEU A 72 -6.07 -4.34 2.65
C LEU A 72 -5.77 -4.51 1.15
N LEU A 73 -4.93 -3.65 0.57
CA LEU A 73 -4.54 -3.76 -0.83
C LEU A 73 -3.56 -4.92 -1.04
N GLU A 74 -2.61 -5.08 -0.12
CA GLU A 74 -1.62 -6.16 -0.14
C GLU A 74 -2.29 -7.53 -0.06
N ASP A 75 -3.26 -7.71 0.84
CA ASP A 75 -3.97 -8.97 1.02
C ASP A 75 -4.76 -9.36 -0.23
N GLN A 76 -5.39 -8.39 -0.90
CA GLN A 76 -6.08 -8.63 -2.18
C GLN A 76 -5.13 -9.07 -3.28
N ILE A 77 -3.94 -8.47 -3.37
CA ILE A 77 -2.93 -8.82 -4.38
C ILE A 77 -2.29 -10.17 -4.05
N ARG A 78 -2.05 -10.46 -2.77
CA ARG A 78 -1.49 -11.71 -2.27
C ARG A 78 -2.42 -12.90 -2.47
N ALA A 79 -3.72 -12.67 -2.67
CA ALA A 79 -4.68 -13.73 -2.98
C ALA A 79 -4.43 -14.40 -4.36
N ASP A 80 -3.63 -13.78 -5.23
CA ASP A 80 -3.23 -14.38 -6.51
C ASP A 80 -2.08 -15.38 -6.29
N ALA A 81 -2.24 -16.61 -6.80
CA ALA A 81 -1.27 -17.69 -6.68
C ALA A 81 0.10 -17.39 -7.34
N LEU A 82 0.18 -16.36 -8.19
CA LEU A 82 1.45 -15.91 -8.77
C LEU A 82 2.25 -14.98 -7.87
N VAL A 83 1.64 -14.40 -6.84
CA VAL A 83 2.27 -13.41 -5.99
C VAL A 83 2.89 -14.08 -4.78
N SER A 84 4.21 -13.97 -4.65
CA SER A 84 4.93 -14.46 -3.48
C SER A 84 4.92 -13.44 -2.34
N GLN A 85 5.32 -12.20 -2.62
CA GLN A 85 5.31 -11.09 -1.66
C GLN A 85 4.83 -9.82 -2.35
N VAL A 86 4.21 -8.93 -1.58
CA VAL A 86 3.78 -7.62 -2.03
C VAL A 86 4.03 -6.59 -0.94
N LEU A 87 4.53 -5.43 -1.34
CA LEU A 87 4.70 -4.25 -0.50
C LEU A 87 4.13 -3.03 -1.22
N VAL A 88 3.13 -2.40 -0.65
CA VAL A 88 2.50 -1.19 -1.18
C VAL A 88 3.28 0.04 -0.72
N VAL A 89 3.61 0.92 -1.67
CA VAL A 89 4.39 2.14 -1.46
C VAL A 89 3.69 3.34 -2.06
N GLY A 90 3.81 4.51 -1.46
CA GLY A 90 3.15 5.69 -2.00
C GLY A 90 2.97 6.86 -1.03
N ASP A 91 3.68 6.85 0.08
CA ASP A 91 3.55 7.92 1.06
C ASP A 91 3.96 9.28 0.46
N ASN A 92 3.10 10.28 0.65
CA ASN A 92 3.24 11.62 0.08
C ASN A 92 3.40 11.65 -1.45
N ARG A 93 2.93 10.61 -2.16
CA ARG A 93 2.94 10.54 -3.63
C ARG A 93 1.54 10.77 -4.20
N PRO A 94 1.42 11.26 -5.45
CA PRO A 94 0.13 11.43 -6.12
C PRO A 94 -0.51 10.09 -6.56
N PHE A 95 0.21 8.98 -6.45
CA PHE A 95 -0.26 7.65 -6.78
C PHE A 95 0.36 6.61 -5.82
N ILE A 96 -0.34 5.50 -5.68
CA ILE A 96 0.15 4.30 -4.99
C ILE A 96 0.85 3.40 -6.02
N GLY A 97 1.97 2.81 -5.62
CA GLY A 97 2.66 1.73 -6.32
C GLY A 97 2.76 0.50 -5.45
N ALA A 98 3.18 -0.62 -6.03
CA ALA A 98 3.45 -1.86 -5.30
C ALA A 98 4.74 -2.49 -5.83
N LEU A 99 5.56 -3.01 -4.92
CA LEU A 99 6.64 -3.94 -5.21
C LEU A 99 6.10 -5.35 -5.05
N VAL A 100 6.16 -6.15 -6.11
CA VAL A 100 5.63 -7.51 -6.14
C VAL A 100 6.75 -8.47 -6.50
N THR A 101 6.90 -9.54 -5.74
CA THR A 101 7.72 -10.70 -6.11
C THR A 101 6.82 -11.81 -6.59
N LEU A 102 7.25 -12.52 -7.63
CA LEU A 102 6.51 -13.63 -8.19
C LEU A 102 6.90 -14.93 -7.50
N ASP A 103 5.95 -15.86 -7.41
CA ASP A 103 6.19 -17.21 -6.94
C ASP A 103 6.97 -18.03 -7.98
N GLU A 104 8.14 -18.52 -7.62
CA GLU A 104 9.05 -19.23 -8.53
C GLU A 104 8.54 -20.61 -8.94
N GLU A 105 7.71 -21.25 -8.10
CA GLU A 105 7.17 -22.59 -8.35
C GLU A 105 5.91 -22.53 -9.22
N ALA A 106 5.03 -21.55 -8.98
CA ALA A 106 3.80 -21.36 -9.73
C ALA A 106 4.02 -20.72 -11.12
N LEU A 107 5.09 -19.92 -11.26
CA LEU A 107 5.36 -19.14 -12.47
C LEU A 107 5.57 -20.00 -13.74
N PRO A 108 6.38 -21.08 -13.75
CA PRO A 108 6.56 -21.91 -14.95
C PRO A 108 5.25 -22.52 -15.48
N GLY A 109 4.42 -23.04 -14.58
CA GLY A 109 3.11 -23.61 -14.94
C GLY A 109 2.14 -22.57 -15.48
N TRP A 110 2.18 -21.35 -14.95
CA TRP A 110 1.39 -20.25 -15.50
C TRP A 110 1.90 -19.79 -16.88
N LEU A 111 3.21 -19.65 -17.07
CA LEU A 111 3.82 -19.29 -18.36
C LEU A 111 3.47 -20.30 -19.45
N HIS A 112 3.55 -21.60 -19.15
CA HIS A 112 3.20 -22.67 -20.08
C HIS A 112 1.73 -22.58 -20.52
N ARG A 113 0.80 -22.39 -19.57
CA ARG A 113 -0.64 -22.23 -19.87
C ARG A 113 -0.95 -21.02 -20.75
N HIS A 114 -0.11 -19.99 -20.71
CA HIS A 114 -0.29 -18.76 -21.49
C HIS A 114 0.53 -18.74 -22.80
N GLY A 115 1.19 -19.86 -23.15
CA GLY A 115 2.02 -19.95 -24.35
C GLY A 115 3.24 -19.01 -24.32
N LEU A 116 3.65 -18.58 -23.13
CA LEU A 116 4.81 -17.73 -22.93
C LEU A 116 6.03 -18.63 -22.70
N ALA A 117 7.14 -18.31 -23.36
CA ALA A 117 8.40 -19.01 -23.10
C ALA A 117 8.74 -18.89 -21.61
N ALA A 118 9.33 -19.94 -21.03
CA ALA A 118 9.93 -19.89 -19.71
C ALA A 118 11.06 -18.86 -19.75
N VAL A 119 10.71 -17.60 -19.46
CA VAL A 119 11.70 -16.54 -19.52
C VAL A 119 12.56 -16.72 -18.28
N THR A 120 13.77 -17.22 -18.46
CA THR A 120 14.86 -17.07 -17.50
C THR A 120 15.10 -15.58 -17.33
N THR A 121 14.30 -14.90 -16.51
CA THR A 121 14.42 -13.46 -16.27
C THR A 121 14.14 -13.19 -14.81
N MET A 122 15.00 -13.75 -13.96
CA MET A 122 15.21 -13.17 -12.64
C MET A 122 15.91 -11.81 -12.72
N LEU A 123 16.61 -11.45 -13.82
CA LEU A 123 17.20 -10.12 -13.88
C LEU A 123 17.53 -9.68 -15.31
N ARG A 124 16.59 -9.01 -15.98
CA ARG A 124 16.99 -7.93 -16.88
C ARG A 124 16.65 -6.64 -16.17
N ARG A 125 17.60 -6.11 -15.39
CA ARG A 125 17.57 -4.74 -14.87
C ARG A 125 17.36 -3.79 -16.05
N ARG A 126 16.11 -3.49 -16.38
CA ARG A 126 15.78 -2.27 -17.10
C ARG A 126 15.88 -1.19 -16.05
N SER A 127 16.89 -0.34 -16.17
CA SER A 127 17.00 0.90 -15.42
C SER A 127 15.64 1.59 -15.48
N ILE A 128 14.93 1.64 -14.36
CA ILE A 128 13.72 2.45 -14.25
C ILE A 128 14.19 3.89 -14.51
N PRO A 129 13.74 4.56 -15.58
CA PRO A 129 14.13 5.93 -15.80
C PRO A 129 13.63 6.74 -14.62
N ARG A 130 14.56 7.30 -13.83
CA ARG A 130 14.22 8.23 -12.74
C ARG A 130 13.34 9.31 -13.35
N SER A 131 12.06 9.33 -13.00
CA SER A 131 11.20 10.46 -13.34
C SER A 131 11.82 11.67 -12.66
N LYS A 132 12.40 12.58 -13.46
CA LYS A 132 12.89 13.85 -12.95
C LYS A 132 11.71 14.54 -12.23
N PRO A 133 11.91 15.11 -11.02
CA PRO A 133 10.89 15.95 -10.43
C PRO A 133 10.56 17.05 -11.44
N ARG A 134 9.28 17.17 -11.83
CA ARG A 134 8.81 18.28 -12.66
C ARG A 134 9.10 19.56 -11.87
N SER A 135 10.14 20.29 -12.26
CA SER A 135 10.36 21.65 -11.81
C SER A 135 9.13 22.48 -12.22
N LYS A 136 8.53 23.15 -11.23
CA LYS A 136 7.45 24.11 -11.45
C LYS A 136 8.02 25.27 -12.28
N GLY A 137 7.42 25.55 -13.44
CA GLY A 137 7.72 26.75 -14.23
C GLY A 137 7.59 26.55 -15.75
N SER A 138 6.38 26.73 -16.29
CA SER A 138 6.08 27.40 -17.56
C SER A 138 4.63 27.15 -17.99
N SER A 139 4.04 28.15 -18.63
CA SER A 139 2.63 28.45 -18.92
C SER A 139 1.74 27.32 -19.50
N PRO A 140 0.40 27.46 -19.39
CA PRO A 140 -0.53 26.44 -19.87
C PRO A 140 -0.55 26.41 -21.40
N ARG A 141 -0.26 25.24 -21.99
CA ARG A 141 -0.50 25.00 -23.42
C ARG A 141 -1.98 24.66 -23.64
N PRO A 142 -2.61 25.14 -24.73
CA PRO A 142 -4.00 24.85 -25.00
C PRO A 142 -4.21 23.36 -25.32
N ILE A 143 -5.29 22.81 -24.78
CA ILE A 143 -5.73 21.42 -24.98
C ILE A 143 -6.34 21.34 -26.38
N ASN A 144 -5.68 20.63 -27.30
CA ASN A 144 -6.23 20.36 -28.63
C ASN A 144 -7.07 19.06 -28.58
N PRO A 145 -8.36 19.07 -28.94
CA PRO A 145 -9.28 17.95 -28.68
C PRO A 145 -9.18 16.77 -29.65
N PHE A 146 -8.23 16.75 -30.59
CA PHE A 146 -8.06 15.64 -31.55
C PHE A 146 -6.66 15.02 -31.50
N PRO A 147 -6.49 13.75 -31.07
CA PRO A 147 -5.21 13.06 -31.16
C PRO A 147 -4.92 12.61 -32.60
N ARG A 148 -3.72 12.90 -33.11
CA ARG A 148 -3.24 12.33 -34.39
C ARG A 148 -3.02 10.81 -34.25
N PRO A 149 -3.33 9.99 -35.27
CA PRO A 149 -3.09 8.55 -35.21
C PRO A 149 -1.58 8.24 -35.22
N ARG A 150 -1.13 7.32 -34.37
CA ARG A 150 0.25 6.79 -34.37
C ARG A 150 0.34 5.52 -35.22
N PRO A 151 1.44 5.28 -35.95
CA PRO A 151 1.61 4.07 -36.73
C PRO A 151 1.84 2.85 -35.83
N SER A 152 1.32 1.71 -36.26
CA SER A 152 1.38 0.41 -35.61
C SER A 152 2.77 -0.21 -35.67
N SER A 153 3.40 -0.43 -34.51
CA SER A 153 4.43 -1.47 -34.38
C SER A 153 4.24 -2.22 -33.05
N ARG A 154 4.15 -3.54 -33.16
CA ARG A 154 3.95 -4.48 -32.06
C ARG A 154 5.21 -4.53 -31.20
N SER A 155 5.05 -4.17 -29.93
CA SER A 155 6.00 -4.42 -28.84
C SER A 155 5.18 -4.49 -27.55
N ALA A 156 5.07 -5.68 -26.98
CA ALA A 156 4.38 -5.91 -25.71
C ALA A 156 5.20 -5.26 -24.60
N SER A 157 4.80 -4.03 -24.23
CA SER A 157 5.37 -3.28 -23.12
C SER A 157 4.55 -3.56 -21.86
N CYS A 158 5.25 -4.00 -20.81
CA CYS A 158 4.73 -4.16 -19.45
C CYS A 158 3.99 -2.87 -19.03
N ARG A 159 2.66 -2.97 -18.86
CA ARG A 159 1.84 -1.83 -18.42
C ARG A 159 1.80 -1.83 -16.91
N LEU A 160 2.21 -0.70 -16.33
CA LEU A 160 1.87 -0.30 -14.97
C LEU A 160 0.33 -0.28 -14.87
N ILE A 161 -0.25 -1.20 -14.09
CA ILE A 161 -1.70 -1.22 -13.87
C ILE A 161 -2.01 -0.12 -12.86
N SER A 162 -2.46 1.04 -13.35
CA SER A 162 -3.04 2.09 -12.51
C SER A 162 -4.46 1.68 -12.16
N LEU A 163 -4.67 1.13 -10.97
CA LEU A 163 -5.99 0.88 -10.42
C LEU A 163 -6.58 2.23 -9.98
N LYS A 164 -7.55 2.75 -10.74
CA LYS A 164 -8.45 3.81 -10.26
C LYS A 164 -9.59 3.14 -9.48
N PRO A 165 -9.82 3.48 -8.20
CA PRO A 165 -11.02 3.03 -7.52
C PRO A 165 -12.25 3.68 -8.17
N ARG A 166 -13.21 2.87 -8.61
CA ARG A 166 -14.58 3.31 -8.88
C ARG A 166 -15.26 3.51 -7.53
N VAL A 167 -15.67 4.74 -7.26
CA VAL A 167 -16.63 5.06 -6.20
C VAL A 167 -18.01 4.80 -6.82
N THR A 168 -18.78 3.90 -6.21
CA THR A 168 -20.25 3.91 -6.27
C THR A 168 -20.76 4.66 -5.05
#